data_AF-A0A923CHE7-F1
#
_entry.id   AF-A0A923CHE7-F1
#
_cell.length_a   1.000
_cell.length_b   1.000
_cell.length_c   1.000
_cell.angle_alpha   90.00
_cell.angle_beta   90.00
_cell.angle_gamma   90.00
#
_symmetry.space_group_name_H-M   'P 1'
#
loop_
_entity.id
_entity.type
_entity.pdbx_description
1 polymer ?
#
loop_
_entity_poly.entity_id
_entity_poly.type
_entity_poly.pdbx_seq_one_letter_code
_entity_poly.pdbx_strand_id
1 'polypeptide(L)'
;MKHLSRLRLVFIIYFLAKIGIDIAAGGRISSGLTSYLTPATYYTLAVIGNVILFLVGLLFFYFLLDKRQWARIVLLIVGWIAVVDFFSSILSSTAGVELLNRIDPSTNWNVIMQIDRVTDFIGLIFWGYAIFILQFNTEVKKLFMCETEPSKPREDKTD
;
A
#
# COMPACT_ATOMS: atom_id res chain seq x y z
N MET A 1 3.81 -1.80 -22.09
CA MET A 1 2.48 -1.48 -21.51
C MET A 1 1.86 -2.63 -20.70
N LYS A 2 1.97 -3.90 -21.13
CA LYS A 2 1.37 -5.06 -20.43
C LYS A 2 1.81 -5.20 -18.95
N HIS A 3 3.06 -4.91 -18.63
CA HIS A 3 3.58 -5.01 -17.25
C HIS A 3 3.02 -3.95 -16.28
N LEU A 4 2.82 -2.70 -16.74
CA LEU A 4 2.17 -1.65 -15.94
C LEU A 4 0.70 -1.95 -15.69
N SER A 5 0.00 -2.49 -16.70
CA SER A 5 -1.38 -2.97 -16.54
C SER A 5 -1.48 -4.12 -15.53
N ARG A 6 -0.52 -5.07 -15.55
CA ARG A 6 -0.41 -6.11 -14.52
C ARG A 6 -0.13 -5.55 -13.13
N LEU A 7 0.75 -4.55 -13.00
CA LEU A 7 1.03 -3.89 -11.71
C LEU A 7 -0.24 -3.25 -11.13
N ARG A 8 -1.05 -2.59 -11.97
CA ARG A 8 -2.36 -2.03 -11.58
C ARG A 8 -3.34 -3.11 -11.12
N LEU A 9 -3.44 -4.21 -11.86
CA LEU A 9 -4.32 -5.33 -11.48
C LEU A 9 -3.88 -5.94 -10.14
N VAL A 10 -2.58 -6.15 -9.95
CA VAL A 10 -2.02 -6.68 -8.70
C VAL A 10 -2.24 -5.71 -7.53
N PHE A 11 -2.18 -4.39 -7.75
CA PHE A 11 -2.55 -3.39 -6.74
C PHE A 11 -4.03 -3.47 -6.35
N ILE A 12 -4.93 -3.62 -7.33
CA ILE A 12 -6.37 -3.79 -7.06
C ILE A 12 -6.63 -5.05 -6.23
N ILE A 13 -6.02 -6.18 -6.61
CA ILE A 13 -6.15 -7.45 -5.88
C ILE A 13 -5.62 -7.31 -4.46
N TYR A 14 -4.44 -6.72 -4.30
CA TYR A 14 -3.84 -6.40 -2.99
C TYR A 14 -4.80 -5.58 -2.12
N PHE A 15 -5.35 -4.50 -2.68
CA PHE A 15 -6.21 -3.60 -1.93
C PHE A 15 -7.52 -4.28 -1.54
N LEU A 16 -8.14 -5.05 -2.44
CA LEU A 16 -9.33 -5.83 -2.14
C LEU A 16 -9.07 -6.86 -1.02
N ALA A 17 -7.92 -7.54 -1.05
CA ALA A 17 -7.52 -8.46 0.01
C ALA A 17 -7.37 -7.74 1.35
N LYS A 18 -6.72 -6.56 1.35
CA LYS A 18 -6.56 -5.72 2.54
C LYS A 18 -7.90 -5.26 3.12
N ILE A 19 -8.79 -4.70 2.29
CA ILE A 19 -10.16 -4.32 2.71
C ILE A 19 -10.89 -5.52 3.31
N GLY A 20 -10.82 -6.68 2.64
CA GLY A 20 -11.50 -7.89 3.10
C GLY A 20 -11.05 -8.32 4.50
N ILE A 21 -9.75 -8.23 4.77
CA ILE A 21 -9.18 -8.51 6.09
C ILE A 21 -9.61 -7.44 7.09
N ASP A 22 -9.50 -6.16 6.76
CA ASP A 22 -9.85 -5.05 7.65
C ASP A 22 -11.34 -5.08 8.04
N ILE A 23 -12.24 -5.44 7.13
CA ILE A 23 -13.66 -5.62 7.43
C ILE A 23 -13.89 -6.85 8.31
N ALA A 24 -13.30 -7.99 7.97
CA ALA A 24 -13.44 -9.23 8.74
C ALA A 24 -12.86 -9.10 10.16
N ALA A 25 -11.78 -8.31 10.28
CA ALA A 25 -11.09 -7.94 11.50
C ALA A 25 -11.89 -6.96 12.35
N GLY A 26 -12.36 -5.85 11.77
CA GLY A 26 -13.15 -4.84 12.46
C GLY A 26 -14.39 -5.42 13.11
N GLY A 27 -14.97 -6.47 12.51
CA GLY A 27 -16.07 -7.21 13.12
C GLY A 27 -15.76 -7.99 14.39
N ARG A 28 -14.48 -8.28 14.65
CA ARG A 28 -13.99 -8.98 15.84
C ARG A 28 -13.43 -8.04 16.91
N ILE A 29 -13.23 -6.77 16.59
CA ILE A 29 -12.69 -5.77 17.51
C ILE A 29 -13.87 -5.07 18.20
N SER A 30 -14.42 -5.69 19.25
CA SER A 30 -15.41 -5.04 20.11
C SER A 30 -14.70 -4.14 21.12
N SER A 31 -14.50 -2.86 20.79
CA SER A 31 -14.05 -1.86 21.78
C SER A 31 -15.26 -1.15 22.41
N GLY A 32 -15.07 -0.50 23.56
CA GLY A 32 -16.11 0.36 24.18
C GLY A 32 -16.62 1.50 23.28
N LEU A 33 -15.94 1.83 22.18
CA LEU A 33 -16.44 2.76 21.16
C LEU A 33 -17.54 2.15 20.28
N THR A 34 -17.54 0.83 20.09
CA THR A 34 -18.59 0.12 19.33
C THR A 34 -19.90 0.02 20.10
N SER A 35 -19.93 0.31 21.41
CA SER A 35 -21.17 0.27 22.20
C SER A 35 -22.16 1.40 21.85
N TYR A 36 -21.69 2.46 21.20
CA TYR A 36 -22.51 3.61 20.82
C TYR A 36 -23.10 3.51 19.40
N LEU A 37 -22.67 2.53 18.61
CA LEU A 37 -23.11 2.33 17.22
C LEU A 37 -23.68 0.92 17.05
N THR A 38 -24.78 0.79 16.29
CA THR A 38 -25.23 -0.56 15.90
C THR A 38 -24.16 -1.24 15.03
N PRO A 39 -24.00 -2.58 15.12
CA PRO A 39 -23.02 -3.30 14.31
C PRO A 39 -23.13 -2.96 12.81
N ALA A 40 -24.36 -2.85 12.29
CA ALA A 40 -24.63 -2.49 10.90
C ALA A 40 -24.07 -1.10 10.52
N THR A 41 -24.22 -0.10 11.38
CA THR A 41 -23.68 1.25 11.15
C THR A 41 -22.16 1.25 11.15
N TYR A 42 -21.54 0.50 12.08
CA TYR A 42 -20.09 0.36 12.15
C TYR A 42 -19.51 -0.27 10.88
N TYR A 43 -20.06 -1.40 10.43
CA TYR A 43 -19.60 -2.04 9.19
C TYR A 43 -19.81 -1.16 7.97
N THR A 44 -20.94 -0.46 7.90
CA THR A 44 -21.24 0.45 6.78
C THR A 44 -20.21 1.59 6.71
N LEU A 45 -19.89 2.22 7.84
CA LEU A 45 -18.85 3.26 7.91
C LEU A 45 -17.46 2.71 7.59
N ALA A 46 -17.12 1.52 8.09
CA ALA A 46 -15.85 0.87 7.79
C ALA A 46 -15.70 0.57 6.28
N VAL A 47 -16.77 0.08 5.64
CA VAL A 47 -16.81 -0.16 4.19
C VAL A 47 -16.65 1.15 3.43
N ILE A 48 -17.44 2.17 3.76
CA ILE A 48 -17.38 3.48 3.08
C ILE A 48 -15.99 4.10 3.22
N GLY A 49 -15.42 4.11 4.43
CA GLY A 49 -14.08 4.63 4.68
C GLY A 49 -13.01 3.90 3.88
N ASN A 50 -13.06 2.56 3.84
CA ASN A 50 -12.14 1.75 3.06
C ASN A 50 -12.29 1.96 1.54
N VAL A 51 -13.52 2.14 1.04
CA VAL A 51 -13.77 2.46 -0.37
C VAL A 51 -13.22 3.84 -0.72
N ILE A 52 -13.38 4.85 0.15
CA ILE A 52 -12.80 6.18 -0.06
C ILE A 52 -11.27 6.08 -0.10
N LEU A 53 -10.66 5.38 0.87
CA LEU A 53 -9.21 5.15 0.89
C LEU A 53 -8.73 4.41 -0.35
N PHE A 54 -9.49 3.44 -0.86
CA PHE A 54 -9.20 2.75 -2.11
C PHE A 54 -9.15 3.71 -3.29
N LEU A 55 -10.19 4.54 -3.45
CA LEU A 55 -10.28 5.47 -4.56
C LEU A 55 -9.16 6.51 -4.51
N VAL A 56 -8.84 7.03 -3.31
CA VAL A 56 -7.73 7.97 -3.10
C VAL A 56 -6.39 7.30 -3.42
N GLY A 57 -6.17 6.07 -2.93
CA GLY A 57 -4.94 5.32 -3.20
C GLY A 57 -4.77 5.01 -4.69
N LEU A 58 -5.86 4.64 -5.38
CA LEU A 58 -5.87 4.38 -6.81
C LEU A 58 -5.60 5.65 -7.63
N LEU A 59 -6.21 6.78 -7.24
CA LEU A 59 -5.96 8.09 -7.84
C LEU A 59 -4.50 8.49 -7.68
N PHE A 60 -3.94 8.36 -6.47
CA PHE A 60 -2.54 8.70 -6.19
C PHE A 60 -1.58 7.80 -6.97
N PHE A 61 -1.88 6.50 -7.04
CA PHE A 61 -1.10 5.55 -7.84
C PHE A 61 -1.15 5.88 -9.33
N TYR A 62 -2.32 6.28 -9.85
CA TYR A 62 -2.48 6.70 -11.23
C TYR A 62 -1.68 7.97 -11.53
N PHE A 63 -1.80 8.98 -10.66
CA PHE A 63 -1.06 10.24 -10.77
C PHE A 63 0.45 10.05 -10.70
N LEU A 64 0.91 9.18 -9.79
CA LEU A 64 2.31 8.78 -9.74
C LEU A 64 2.72 8.15 -11.06
N LEU A 65 2.05 7.12 -11.56
CA LEU A 65 2.44 6.49 -12.82
C LEU A 65 2.52 7.46 -14.02
N ASP A 66 1.78 8.56 -13.99
CA ASP A 66 1.84 9.62 -15.00
C ASP A 66 3.10 10.51 -14.89
N LYS A 67 3.59 10.77 -13.67
CA LYS A 67 4.82 11.52 -13.37
C LYS A 67 6.09 10.65 -13.45
N ARG A 68 6.22 9.95 -14.59
CA ARG A 68 7.15 8.86 -14.92
C ARG A 68 8.47 8.82 -14.12
N GLN A 69 9.32 9.84 -14.23
CA GLN A 69 10.68 9.78 -13.64
C GLN A 69 10.67 9.74 -12.10
N TRP A 70 9.82 10.57 -11.47
CA TRP A 70 9.74 10.69 -10.01
C TRP A 70 8.97 9.54 -9.36
N ALA A 71 7.97 9.03 -10.07
CA ALA A 71 7.08 8.00 -9.55
C ALA A 71 7.78 6.68 -9.26
N ARG A 72 8.77 6.33 -10.07
CA ARG A 72 9.60 5.15 -9.82
C ARG A 72 10.33 5.27 -8.49
N ILE A 73 10.91 6.43 -8.20
CA ILE A 73 11.65 6.69 -6.96
C ILE A 73 10.68 6.68 -5.78
N VAL A 74 9.56 7.40 -5.87
CA VAL A 74 8.56 7.47 -4.81
C VAL A 74 7.98 6.08 -4.50
N LEU A 75 7.58 5.31 -5.52
CA LEU A 75 7.05 3.95 -5.32
C LEU A 75 8.08 3.00 -4.73
N LEU A 76 9.37 3.16 -5.05
CA LEU A 76 10.43 2.37 -4.43
C LEU A 76 10.64 2.76 -2.98
N ILE A 77 10.65 4.05 -2.65
CA ILE A 77 10.76 4.53 -1.26
C ILE A 77 9.59 3.99 -0.44
N VAL A 78 8.36 4.15 -0.93
CA VAL A 78 7.15 3.65 -0.25
C VAL A 78 7.20 2.13 -0.08
N GLY A 79 7.62 1.39 -1.12
CA GLY A 79 7.78 -0.05 -1.04
C GLY A 79 8.79 -0.49 0.01
N TRP A 80 9.94 0.17 0.10
CA TRP A 80 10.94 -0.13 1.12
C TRP A 80 10.51 0.28 2.53
N ILE A 81 9.77 1.38 2.68
CA ILE A 81 9.15 1.75 3.97
C ILE A 81 8.22 0.62 4.42
N ALA A 82 7.37 0.10 3.54
CA ALA A 82 6.47 -1.01 3.87
C ALA A 82 7.22 -2.30 4.23
N VAL A 83 8.37 -2.58 3.59
CA VAL A 83 9.23 -3.72 3.96
C VAL A 83 9.81 -3.53 5.36
N VAL A 84 10.33 -2.35 5.68
CA VAL A 84 10.89 -2.03 7.00
C VAL A 84 9.80 -2.10 8.09
N ASP A 85 8.61 -1.60 7.78
CA ASP A 85 7.45 -1.63 8.65
C ASP A 85 7.07 -3.07 9.03
N PHE A 86 6.95 -3.97 8.05
CA PHE A 86 6.70 -5.40 8.29
C PHE A 86 7.76 -6.05 9.19
N PHE A 87 9.04 -5.80 8.95
CA PHE A 87 10.09 -6.36 9.81
C PHE A 87 10.04 -5.77 11.23
N SER A 88 9.71 -4.49 11.36
CA SER A 88 9.54 -3.81 12.65
C SER A 88 8.34 -4.35 13.42
N SER A 89 7.23 -4.64 12.73
CA SER A 89 6.01 -5.19 13.34
C SER A 89 6.22 -6.62 13.84
N ILE A 90 7.04 -7.43 13.14
CA ILE A 90 7.46 -8.76 13.64
C ILE A 90 8.34 -8.64 14.88
N LEU A 91 9.36 -7.78 14.85
CA LEU A 91 10.36 -7.67 15.92
C LEU A 91 9.78 -7.09 17.21
N SER A 92 8.82 -6.17 17.12
CA SER A 92 8.29 -5.41 18.27
C SER A 92 7.11 -6.11 18.95
N SER A 93 6.74 -7.29 18.49
CA SER A 93 5.36 -7.78 18.65
C SER A 93 4.99 -8.22 20.07
N THR A 94 5.94 -8.71 20.87
CA THR A 94 5.66 -9.17 22.23
C THR A 94 5.62 -8.01 23.23
N ALA A 95 6.55 -7.07 23.11
CA ALA A 95 6.61 -5.88 23.97
C ALA A 95 5.45 -4.91 23.68
N GLY A 96 5.04 -4.79 22.41
CA GLY A 96 3.91 -3.95 22.01
C GLY A 96 2.58 -4.40 22.61
N VAL A 97 2.29 -5.71 22.59
CA VAL A 97 1.05 -6.27 23.17
C VAL A 97 0.97 -6.05 24.67
N GLU A 98 2.08 -6.26 25.41
CA GLU A 98 2.09 -6.01 26.86
C GLU A 98 1.83 -4.55 27.21
N LEU A 99 2.40 -3.62 26.44
CA LEU A 99 2.23 -2.18 26.66
C LEU A 99 0.80 -1.74 26.30
N LEU A 100 0.24 -2.25 25.20
CA LEU A 100 -1.14 -1.98 24.79
C LEU A 100 -2.17 -2.55 25.78
N ASN A 101 -1.94 -3.76 26.28
CA ASN A 101 -2.78 -4.37 27.33
C ASN A 101 -2.81 -3.53 28.62
N ARG A 102 -1.72 -2.80 28.94
CA ARG A 102 -1.69 -1.89 30.09
C ARG A 102 -2.51 -0.62 29.88
N ILE A 103 -2.64 -0.16 28.64
CA ILE A 103 -3.39 1.06 28.30
C ILE A 103 -4.89 0.76 28.19
N ASP A 104 -5.24 -0.33 27.52
CA ASP A 104 -6.63 -0.76 27.37
C ASP A 104 -6.74 -2.30 27.46
N PRO A 105 -7.02 -2.84 28.65
CA PRO A 105 -7.15 -4.29 28.84
C PRO A 105 -8.43 -4.87 28.25
N SER A 106 -9.41 -4.03 27.85
CA SER A 106 -10.70 -4.49 27.32
C SER A 106 -10.62 -4.93 25.85
N THR A 107 -9.60 -4.43 25.14
CA THR A 107 -9.37 -4.73 23.73
C THR A 107 -8.51 -5.99 23.57
N ASN A 108 -8.90 -6.89 22.68
CA ASN A 108 -8.11 -8.09 22.36
C ASN A 108 -6.94 -7.74 21.43
N TRP A 109 -5.90 -7.12 21.97
CA TRP A 109 -4.71 -6.68 21.23
C TRP A 109 -3.97 -7.82 20.52
N ASN A 110 -4.07 -9.05 21.04
CA ASN A 110 -3.50 -10.22 20.37
C ASN A 110 -4.17 -10.48 19.01
N VAL A 111 -5.50 -10.37 18.94
CA VAL A 111 -6.23 -10.54 17.68
C VAL A 111 -5.91 -9.39 16.72
N ILE A 112 -5.87 -8.16 17.21
CA ILE A 112 -5.51 -6.97 16.40
C ILE A 112 -4.10 -7.12 15.81
N MET A 113 -3.12 -7.49 16.63
CA MET A 113 -1.75 -7.69 16.16
C MET A 113 -1.61 -8.85 15.17
N GLN A 114 -2.43 -9.91 15.31
CA GLN A 114 -2.44 -10.98 14.31
C GLN A 114 -2.99 -10.51 12.97
N ILE A 115 -4.09 -9.74 12.99
CA ILE A 115 -4.67 -9.14 11.79
C ILE A 115 -3.64 -8.23 11.12
N ASP A 116 -3.03 -7.34 11.89
CA ASP A 116 -2.01 -6.39 11.43
C ASP A 116 -0.88 -7.12 10.68
N ARG A 117 -0.34 -8.20 11.27
CA ARG A 117 0.69 -9.04 10.61
C ARG A 117 0.23 -9.66 9.30
N VAL A 118 -1.01 -10.15 9.22
CA VAL A 118 -1.52 -10.75 7.98
C VAL A 118 -1.63 -9.66 6.90
N THR A 119 -2.11 -8.48 7.28
CA THR A 119 -2.22 -7.33 6.39
C THR A 119 -0.84 -6.86 5.93
N ASP A 120 0.14 -6.75 6.82
CA ASP A 120 1.51 -6.38 6.50
C ASP A 120 2.19 -7.41 5.61
N PHE A 121 1.97 -8.71 5.86
CA PHE A 121 2.51 -9.79 5.03
C PHE A 121 1.98 -9.72 3.59
N ILE A 122 0.68 -9.46 3.43
CA ILE A 122 0.08 -9.23 2.12
C ILE A 122 0.64 -7.96 1.46
N GLY A 123 0.86 -6.91 2.25
CA GLY A 123 1.58 -5.70 1.85
C GLY A 123 2.98 -6.02 1.33
N LEU A 124 3.73 -6.86 2.04
CA LEU A 124 5.08 -7.28 1.67
C LEU A 124 5.10 -8.03 0.34
N ILE A 125 4.15 -8.95 0.11
CA ILE A 125 4.04 -9.66 -1.18
C ILE A 125 3.81 -8.67 -2.32
N PHE A 126 2.87 -7.73 -2.14
CA PHE A 126 2.57 -6.71 -3.13
C PHE A 126 3.79 -5.81 -3.40
N TRP A 127 4.37 -5.23 -2.35
CA TRP A 127 5.48 -4.29 -2.47
C TRP A 127 6.76 -4.96 -2.95
N GLY A 128 7.02 -6.21 -2.55
CA GLY A 128 8.11 -7.02 -3.08
C GLY A 128 7.98 -7.23 -4.59
N TYR A 129 6.78 -7.57 -5.07
CA TYR A 129 6.51 -7.67 -6.51
C TYR A 129 6.64 -6.30 -7.21
N ALA A 130 6.12 -5.24 -6.61
CA ALA A 130 6.22 -3.89 -7.17
C ALA A 130 7.67 -3.42 -7.28
N ILE A 131 8.48 -3.60 -6.24
CA ILE A 131 9.92 -3.33 -6.24
C ILE A 131 10.61 -4.16 -7.33
N PHE A 132 10.30 -5.46 -7.42
CA PHE A 132 10.89 -6.33 -8.43
C PHE A 132 10.64 -5.79 -9.85
N ILE A 133 9.39 -5.47 -10.16
CA ILE A 133 9.01 -4.91 -11.46
C ILE A 133 9.64 -3.53 -11.69
N LEU A 134 9.66 -2.66 -10.68
CA LEU A 134 10.19 -1.31 -10.81
C LEU A 134 11.72 -1.28 -10.93
N GLN A 135 12.45 -2.19 -10.29
CA GLN A 135 13.92 -2.23 -10.31
C GLN A 135 14.49 -3.07 -11.44
N PHE A 136 13.95 -4.28 -11.64
CA PHE A 136 14.58 -5.31 -12.49
C PHE A 136 13.94 -5.47 -13.86
N ASN A 137 12.72 -4.97 -14.09
CA ASN A 137 12.11 -5.06 -15.43
C ASN A 137 12.65 -3.95 -16.35
N THR A 138 13.47 -4.35 -17.33
CA THR A 138 14.12 -3.44 -18.28
C THR A 138 13.13 -2.64 -19.13
N GLU A 139 11.97 -3.19 -19.48
CA GLU A 139 10.95 -2.45 -20.24
C GLU A 139 10.29 -1.35 -19.40
N VAL A 140 10.01 -1.65 -18.14
CA VAL A 140 9.45 -0.69 -17.18
C VAL A 140 10.48 0.40 -16.88
N LYS A 141 11.76 0.04 -16.71
CA LYS A 141 12.86 0.99 -16.55
C LYS A 141 12.96 1.95 -17.74
N LYS A 142 12.84 1.43 -18.98
CA LYS A 142 12.84 2.25 -20.21
C LYS A 142 11.65 3.22 -20.26
N LEU A 143 10.45 2.77 -19.89
CA LEU A 143 9.24 3.61 -19.81
C LEU A 143 9.39 4.79 -18.83
N PHE A 144 10.18 4.62 -17.77
CA PHE A 144 10.46 5.65 -16.78
C PHE A 144 11.72 6.50 -17.06
N MET A 145 12.56 6.11 -18.02
CA MET A 145 13.80 6.81 -18.38
C MET A 145 13.73 7.57 -19.72
N CYS A 146 12.72 7.35 -20.56
CA CYS A 146 12.54 8.11 -21.80
C CYS A 146 12.01 9.53 -21.54
N GLU A 147 12.93 10.45 -21.27
CA GLU A 147 12.80 11.87 -21.62
C GLU A 147 14.20 12.43 -21.85
N THR A 148 14.70 12.25 -23.06
CA THR A 148 15.72 13.07 -23.72
C THR A 148 15.77 12.57 -25.15
N GLU A 149 14.87 13.09 -25.99
CA GLU A 149 15.18 13.11 -27.42
C GLU A 149 16.54 13.81 -27.55
N PRO A 150 17.53 13.21 -28.23
CA PRO A 150 18.73 13.96 -28.56
C PRO A 150 18.27 15.15 -29.39
N SER A 151 18.47 16.36 -28.86
CA SER A 151 18.27 17.59 -29.59
C SER A 151 18.91 17.41 -30.97
N LYS A 152 18.07 17.44 -32.03
CA LYS A 152 18.56 17.41 -33.41
C LYS A 152 19.74 18.39 -33.51
N PRO A 153 20.87 18.00 -34.11
CA PRO A 153 21.97 18.93 -34.34
C PRO A 153 21.39 20.14 -35.08
N ARG A 154 21.62 21.33 -34.55
CA ARG A 154 21.31 22.57 -35.24
C ARG A 154 22.12 22.52 -36.53
N GLU A 155 21.45 22.40 -37.68
CA GLU A 155 22.09 22.65 -38.97
C GLU A 155 22.57 24.10 -38.92
N ASP A 156 23.87 24.25 -38.72
CA ASP A 156 24.55 25.52 -38.80
C ASP A 156 24.54 25.90 -40.29
N LYS A 157 23.63 26.79 -40.67
CA LYS A 157 23.67 27.43 -41.97
C LYS A 157 24.76 28.48 -41.90
N THR A 158 25.97 28.10 -42.31
CA THR A 158 26.99 29.05 -42.77
C THR A 158 26.57 29.55 -44.14
N ASP A 159 26.04 30.78 -44.18
CA ASP A 159 26.02 31.65 -45.36
C ASP A 159 27.05 32.78 -45.14
#